data_AF-A0ABD2M4X0-F1
#
_entry.id   AF-A0ABD2M4X0-F1
#
_cell.length_a   1.000
_cell.length_b   1.000
_cell.length_c   1.000
_cell.angle_alpha   90.00
_cell.angle_beta   90.00
_cell.angle_gamma   90.00
#
_symmetry.space_group_name_H-M   'P 1'
#
loop_
_entity.id
_entity.type
_entity.pdbx_description
1 polymer ?
#
loop_
_entity_poly.entity_id
_entity_poly.type
_entity_poly.pdbx_seq_one_letter_code
_entity_poly.pdbx_strand_id
1 'polypeptide(L)'
;MSALVKSVAFLQIDQDLLCEILERDQLRISEIEIWNAALHWADEQCRQNDIECSADNRGKMLDKVLPNIRFPLIPKEDFTKSVVSTGVLTIEEVISVYQHYLHPNLSDAPGLIPLNFPTQQRYKTEGTIEMEIDKVSEFAVEEELLDPSKGFYNKNEDKVKLAIDLILDEPKTEKFISDPNKSNGTLSMEIEKLSEFAREFIESERKSESVYIKGMPWKIWAQIKTKNGSTEKWLGFFLLCDDSEKEKWSFKSSATFRIVSQKNGTEDLIGKFNDQIFNKETNHWGFNYFISFAELLDPNQGFYNKDEDKVKLAIDLILDEPKTEKFISDPNKSNGTLSMEIEKLSEFAREIIWS
;
A
#
# COMPACT_ATOMS: atom_id res chain seq x y z
N MET A 1 -9.26 -0.33 11.16
CA MET A 1 -8.07 -1.14 11.49
C MET A 1 -6.76 -0.48 11.09
N SER A 2 -6.61 0.10 9.87
CA SER A 2 -5.43 0.93 9.52
C SER A 2 -5.18 2.07 10.51
N ALA A 3 -6.23 2.67 11.08
CA ALA A 3 -6.12 3.70 12.11
C ALA A 3 -5.59 3.19 13.47
N LEU A 4 -5.76 1.90 13.81
CA LEU A 4 -5.36 1.36 15.12
C LEU A 4 -3.84 1.11 15.16
N VAL A 5 -3.29 0.41 14.17
CA VAL A 5 -1.83 0.21 14.01
C VAL A 5 -1.07 1.52 13.78
N LYS A 6 -1.78 2.59 13.38
CA LYS A 6 -1.24 3.95 13.23
C LYS A 6 -1.53 4.85 14.44
N SER A 7 -2.24 4.35 15.46
CA SER A 7 -2.59 5.12 16.65
C SER A 7 -1.46 5.12 17.66
N VAL A 8 -1.38 6.21 18.45
CA VAL A 8 -0.42 6.30 19.57
C VAL A 8 -0.68 5.20 20.61
N ALA A 9 -1.94 4.78 20.78
CA ALA A 9 -2.32 3.71 21.69
C ALA A 9 -1.69 2.35 21.32
N PHE A 10 -1.52 2.05 20.03
CA PHE A 10 -0.84 0.83 19.59
C PHE A 10 0.64 0.80 19.97
N LEU A 11 1.28 1.96 20.11
CA LEU A 11 2.69 2.03 20.53
C LEU A 11 2.88 1.72 22.03
N GLN A 12 1.79 1.74 22.80
CA GLN A 12 1.81 1.56 24.26
C GLN A 12 1.36 0.16 24.71
N ILE A 13 0.96 -0.71 23.79
CA ILE A 13 0.60 -2.10 24.14
C ILE A 13 1.85 -2.91 24.46
N ASP A 14 1.72 -3.90 25.36
CA ASP A 14 2.81 -4.82 25.64
C ASP A 14 3.06 -5.81 24.48
N GLN A 15 4.23 -6.46 24.53
CA GLN A 15 4.70 -7.36 23.49
C GLN A 15 3.81 -8.60 23.33
N ASP A 16 3.22 -9.10 24.42
CA ASP A 16 2.40 -10.32 24.38
C ASP A 16 1.05 -10.02 23.70
N LEU A 17 0.44 -8.86 24.00
CA LEU A 17 -0.76 -8.38 23.33
C LEU A 17 -0.51 -8.08 21.85
N LEU A 18 0.66 -7.55 21.50
CA LEU A 18 1.06 -7.38 20.11
C LEU A 18 1.12 -8.73 19.38
N CYS A 19 1.70 -9.76 19.98
CA CYS A 19 1.71 -11.12 19.44
C CYS A 19 0.29 -11.67 19.26
N GLU A 20 -0.58 -11.56 20.27
CA GLU A 20 -1.98 -12.02 20.18
C GLU A 20 -2.75 -11.36 19.04
N ILE A 21 -2.49 -10.08 18.79
CA ILE A 21 -3.08 -9.36 17.66
C ILE A 21 -2.55 -9.98 16.36
N LEU A 22 -1.23 -10.10 16.20
CA LEU A 22 -0.59 -10.58 14.98
C LEU A 22 -0.78 -12.07 14.70
N GLU A 23 -1.20 -12.88 15.66
CA GLU A 23 -1.57 -14.28 15.42
C GLU A 23 -2.91 -14.42 14.69
N ARG A 24 -3.78 -13.41 14.76
CA ARG A 24 -5.16 -13.50 14.23
C ARG A 24 -5.20 -13.47 12.71
N ASP A 25 -5.71 -14.54 12.10
CA ASP A 25 -5.95 -14.61 10.66
C ASP A 25 -7.00 -13.62 10.15
N GLN A 26 -7.76 -12.95 11.02
CA GLN A 26 -8.85 -12.05 10.64
C GLN A 26 -8.40 -10.59 10.49
N LEU A 27 -7.12 -10.27 10.70
CA LEU A 27 -6.62 -8.91 10.53
C LEU A 27 -6.66 -8.48 9.05
N ARG A 28 -7.35 -7.38 8.78
CA ARG A 28 -7.49 -6.81 7.43
C ARG A 28 -6.44 -5.71 7.17
N ILE A 29 -5.17 -6.03 7.40
CA ILE A 29 -4.01 -5.15 7.23
C ILE A 29 -2.98 -5.91 6.38
N SER A 30 -2.29 -5.22 5.46
CA SER A 30 -1.23 -5.84 4.66
C SER A 30 -0.03 -6.22 5.53
N GLU A 31 0.68 -7.30 5.20
CA GLU A 31 1.85 -7.74 5.98
C GLU A 31 2.97 -6.70 6.00
N ILE A 32 3.07 -5.85 4.97
CA ILE A 32 3.99 -4.73 4.95
C ILE A 32 3.59 -3.62 5.94
N GLU A 33 2.30 -3.32 6.08
CA GLU A 33 1.82 -2.38 7.10
C GLU A 33 1.97 -2.96 8.52
N ILE A 34 1.78 -4.27 8.69
CA ILE A 34 2.04 -4.97 9.95
C ILE A 34 3.52 -4.83 10.34
N TRP A 35 4.43 -5.08 9.40
CA TRP A 35 5.86 -4.89 9.61
C TRP A 35 6.20 -3.47 10.02
N ASN A 36 5.71 -2.47 9.27
CA ASN A 36 5.99 -1.07 9.57
C ASN A 36 5.47 -0.68 10.96
N ALA A 37 4.27 -1.15 11.34
CA ALA A 37 3.72 -0.89 12.66
C ALA A 37 4.52 -1.56 13.78
N ALA A 38 4.96 -2.80 13.58
CA ALA A 38 5.83 -3.51 14.53
C ALA A 38 7.18 -2.79 14.67
N LEU A 39 7.78 -2.33 13.57
CA LEU A 39 9.03 -1.58 13.60
C LEU A 39 8.89 -0.25 14.35
N HIS A 40 7.78 0.47 14.14
CA HIS A 40 7.48 1.68 14.90
C HIS A 40 7.22 1.41 16.39
N TRP A 41 6.53 0.33 16.71
CA TRP A 41 6.36 -0.12 18.09
C TRP A 41 7.73 -0.41 18.73
N ALA A 42 8.63 -1.10 18.04
CA ALA A 42 9.97 -1.40 18.53
C ALA A 42 10.82 -0.14 18.75
N ASP A 43 10.72 0.84 17.85
CA ASP A 43 11.35 2.16 18.02
C ASP A 43 10.86 2.85 19.30
N GLU A 44 9.55 2.83 19.54
CA GLU A 44 8.98 3.44 20.74
C GLU A 44 9.39 2.70 22.01
N GLN A 45 9.39 1.37 22.00
CA GLN A 45 9.89 0.58 23.13
C GLN A 45 11.38 0.87 23.40
N CYS A 46 12.20 1.06 22.37
CA CYS A 46 13.59 1.49 22.55
C CYS A 46 13.68 2.86 23.25
N ARG A 47 12.86 3.85 22.81
CA ARG A 47 12.84 5.19 23.41
C ARG A 47 12.38 5.17 24.86
N GLN A 48 11.35 4.38 25.18
CA GLN A 48 10.84 4.24 26.55
C GLN A 48 11.87 3.61 27.50
N ASN A 49 12.76 2.78 26.97
CA ASN A 49 13.84 2.15 27.73
C ASN A 49 15.16 2.97 27.66
N ASP A 50 15.13 4.20 27.13
CA ASP A 50 16.31 5.07 26.96
C ASP A 50 17.48 4.39 26.20
N ILE A 51 17.17 3.52 25.24
CA ILE A 51 18.16 2.86 24.37
C ILE A 51 18.03 3.34 22.92
N GLU A 52 19.16 3.29 22.20
CA GLU A 52 19.21 3.64 20.79
C GLU A 52 18.35 2.68 19.95
N CYS A 53 17.58 3.22 18.99
CA CYS A 53 16.81 2.45 18.01
C CYS A 53 17.74 1.83 16.94
N SER A 54 18.70 1.00 17.35
CA SER A 54 19.57 0.25 16.46
C SER A 54 18.88 -1.04 15.96
N ALA A 55 19.39 -1.64 14.88
CA ALA A 55 18.87 -2.90 14.35
C ALA A 55 18.86 -4.01 15.42
N ASP A 56 19.95 -4.14 16.18
CA ASP A 56 20.08 -5.14 17.25
C ASP A 56 19.06 -4.91 18.37
N ASN A 57 18.81 -3.66 18.76
CA ASN A 57 17.85 -3.35 19.83
C ASN A 57 16.41 -3.56 19.36
N ARG A 58 16.08 -3.16 18.13
CA ARG A 58 14.77 -3.46 17.51
C ARG A 58 14.54 -4.96 17.41
N GLY A 59 15.55 -5.73 16.99
CA GLY A 59 15.49 -7.19 16.94
C GLY A 59 15.19 -7.81 18.30
N LYS A 60 15.80 -7.29 19.38
CA LYS A 60 15.48 -7.73 20.76
C LYS A 60 14.05 -7.39 21.17
N MET A 61 13.57 -6.19 20.82
CA MET A 61 12.18 -5.80 21.13
C MET A 61 11.16 -6.64 20.36
N LEU A 62 11.51 -7.08 19.15
CA LEU A 62 10.62 -7.83 18.27
C LEU A 62 10.80 -9.34 18.33
N ASP A 63 11.64 -9.88 19.21
CA ASP A 63 12.03 -11.29 19.21
C ASP A 63 10.85 -12.27 19.19
N LYS A 64 9.80 -12.02 20.00
CA LYS A 64 8.56 -12.80 20.00
C LYS A 64 7.57 -12.41 18.91
N VAL A 65 7.70 -11.21 18.35
CA VAL A 65 6.78 -10.62 17.38
C VAL A 65 7.11 -11.10 15.96
N LEU A 66 8.40 -11.22 15.62
CA LEU A 66 8.89 -11.62 14.29
C LEU A 66 8.26 -12.93 13.77
N PRO A 67 8.12 -14.00 14.58
CA PRO A 67 7.50 -15.25 14.12
C PRO A 67 6.02 -15.11 13.74
N ASN A 68 5.35 -14.03 14.16
CA ASN A 68 3.94 -13.77 13.87
C ASN A 68 3.71 -12.94 12.59
N ILE A 69 4.79 -12.42 11.99
CA ILE A 69 4.74 -11.64 10.74
C ILE A 69 4.98 -12.56 9.55
N ARG A 70 4.16 -12.42 8.51
CA ARG A 70 4.16 -13.33 7.35
C ARG A 70 4.99 -12.74 6.21
N PHE A 71 6.29 -12.57 6.48
CA PHE A 71 7.24 -12.01 5.51
C PHE A 71 7.16 -12.61 4.09
N PRO A 72 6.94 -13.93 3.90
CA PRO A 72 6.75 -14.53 2.57
C PRO A 72 5.58 -13.96 1.75
N LEU A 73 4.61 -13.30 2.40
CA LEU A 73 3.46 -12.67 1.75
C LEU A 73 3.69 -11.18 1.43
N ILE A 74 4.79 -10.59 1.91
CA ILE A 74 5.22 -9.26 1.48
C ILE A 74 5.79 -9.37 0.06
N PRO A 75 5.45 -8.47 -0.87
CA PRO A 75 6.07 -8.46 -2.20
C PRO A 75 7.60 -8.35 -2.11
N LYS A 76 8.33 -9.13 -2.91
CA LYS A 76 9.81 -9.22 -2.87
C LYS A 76 10.51 -7.86 -2.86
N GLU A 77 10.03 -6.92 -3.67
CA GLU A 77 10.59 -5.57 -3.71
C GLU A 77 10.43 -4.82 -2.39
N ASP A 78 9.24 -4.88 -1.79
CA ASP A 78 8.94 -4.23 -0.51
C ASP A 78 9.67 -4.92 0.64
N PHE A 79 9.79 -6.25 0.60
CA PHE A 79 10.62 -6.98 1.55
C PHE A 79 12.08 -6.52 1.50
N THR A 80 12.64 -6.35 0.30
CA THR A 80 14.00 -5.85 0.10
C THR A 80 14.17 -4.42 0.63
N LYS A 81 13.25 -3.52 0.26
CA LYS A 81 13.35 -2.08 0.52
C LYS A 81 13.02 -1.73 1.98
N SER A 82 12.06 -2.42 2.58
CA SER A 82 11.45 -2.01 3.85
C SER A 82 11.76 -2.96 5.02
N VAL A 83 12.11 -4.22 4.76
CA VAL A 83 12.45 -5.20 5.80
C VAL A 83 13.95 -5.44 5.85
N VAL A 84 14.56 -5.89 4.75
CA VAL A 84 15.99 -6.25 4.71
C VAL A 84 16.90 -5.05 5.02
N SER A 85 16.54 -3.87 4.52
CA SER A 85 17.28 -2.62 4.75
C SER A 85 17.39 -2.21 6.23
N THR A 86 16.49 -2.70 7.08
CA THR A 86 16.47 -2.38 8.52
C THR A 86 17.56 -3.11 9.31
N GLY A 87 18.07 -4.22 8.77
CA GLY A 87 19.04 -5.09 9.45
C GLY A 87 18.47 -5.87 10.65
N VAL A 88 17.16 -5.82 10.88
CA VAL A 88 16.52 -6.48 12.05
C VAL A 88 16.45 -7.99 11.88
N LEU A 89 16.17 -8.48 10.66
CA LEU A 89 16.21 -9.90 10.36
C LEU A 89 17.65 -10.39 10.20
N THR A 90 17.93 -11.59 10.69
CA THR A 90 19.20 -12.28 10.46
C THR A 90 19.37 -12.64 9.00
N ILE A 91 20.63 -12.88 8.59
CA ILE A 91 20.91 -13.26 7.20
C ILE A 91 20.25 -14.61 6.83
N GLU A 92 20.13 -15.53 7.78
CA GLU A 92 19.47 -16.83 7.58
C GLU A 92 17.96 -16.65 7.35
N GLU A 93 17.31 -15.83 8.16
CA GLU A 93 15.89 -15.48 7.98
C GLU A 93 15.64 -14.81 6.62
N VAL A 94 16.48 -13.86 6.23
CA VAL A 94 16.39 -13.19 4.92
C VAL A 94 16.56 -14.20 3.78
N ILE A 95 17.57 -15.07 3.84
CA ILE A 95 17.78 -16.10 2.81
C ILE A 95 16.59 -17.07 2.76
N SER A 96 16.03 -17.48 3.91
CA SER A 96 14.88 -18.39 3.96
C SER A 96 13.66 -17.81 3.23
N VAL A 97 13.39 -16.50 3.38
CA VAL A 97 12.29 -15.82 2.67
C VAL A 97 12.58 -15.70 1.17
N TYR A 98 13.82 -15.37 0.77
CA TYR A 98 14.19 -15.34 -0.66
C TYR A 98 14.13 -16.72 -1.32
N GLN A 99 14.56 -17.78 -0.60
CA GLN A 99 14.42 -19.16 -1.06
C GLN A 99 12.95 -19.50 -1.30
N HIS A 100 12.07 -19.08 -0.40
CA HIS A 100 10.62 -19.25 -0.57
C HIS A 100 10.07 -18.50 -1.79
N TYR A 101 10.49 -17.26 -2.05
CA TYR A 101 10.07 -16.53 -3.26
C TYR A 101 10.47 -17.25 -4.56
N LEU A 102 11.64 -17.88 -4.58
CA LEU A 102 12.12 -18.62 -5.76
C LEU A 102 11.43 -19.99 -5.88
N HIS A 103 11.16 -20.64 -4.75
CA HIS A 103 10.69 -22.02 -4.70
C HIS A 103 9.65 -22.24 -3.58
N PRO A 104 8.40 -21.75 -3.75
CA PRO A 104 7.39 -21.76 -2.68
C PRO A 104 6.97 -23.16 -2.21
N ASN A 105 7.18 -24.18 -3.05
CA ASN A 105 6.84 -25.58 -2.77
C ASN A 105 7.99 -26.40 -2.16
N LEU A 106 9.17 -25.79 -1.92
CA LEU A 106 10.37 -26.50 -1.47
C LEU A 106 10.82 -26.11 -0.06
N SER A 107 10.01 -25.40 0.73
CA SER A 107 10.41 -24.85 2.04
C SER A 107 10.99 -25.87 3.04
N ASP A 108 10.69 -27.17 2.88
CA ASP A 108 11.18 -28.27 3.73
C ASP A 108 12.19 -29.22 3.03
N ALA A 109 12.73 -28.83 1.87
CA ALA A 109 13.64 -29.69 1.12
C ALA A 109 15.01 -29.83 1.82
N PRO A 110 15.64 -31.02 1.82
CA PRO A 110 16.96 -31.23 2.41
C PRO A 110 18.02 -30.29 1.80
N GLY A 111 18.72 -29.54 2.65
CA GLY A 111 19.79 -28.61 2.25
C GLY A 111 19.36 -27.15 2.08
N LEU A 112 18.09 -26.81 2.30
CA LEU A 112 17.62 -25.43 2.39
C LEU A 112 17.61 -24.91 3.83
N ILE A 113 17.58 -23.59 3.99
CA ILE A 113 17.42 -22.95 5.29
C ILE A 113 15.92 -23.04 5.63
N PRO A 114 15.55 -23.58 6.81
CA PRO A 114 14.15 -23.68 7.21
C PRO A 114 13.47 -22.31 7.24
N LEU A 115 12.27 -22.24 6.67
CA LEU A 115 11.45 -21.03 6.73
C LEU A 115 10.71 -20.97 8.07
N ASN A 116 11.15 -20.06 8.95
CA ASN A 116 10.56 -19.89 10.28
C ASN A 116 9.39 -18.88 10.32
N PHE A 117 8.87 -18.48 9.16
CA PHE A 117 7.79 -17.51 9.05
C PHE A 117 6.52 -18.12 8.43
N PRO A 118 5.32 -17.70 8.88
CA PRO A 118 4.08 -18.22 8.33
C PRO A 118 3.90 -17.83 6.85
N THR A 119 3.34 -18.75 6.07
CA THR A 119 3.07 -18.58 4.63
C THR A 119 1.59 -18.53 4.29
N GLN A 120 0.71 -18.72 5.28
CA GLN A 120 -0.74 -18.72 5.12
C GLN A 120 -1.29 -17.29 5.07
N GLN A 121 -2.12 -16.97 4.07
CA GLN A 121 -2.80 -15.67 4.03
C GLN A 121 -3.80 -15.51 5.19
N ARG A 122 -3.94 -14.28 5.69
CA ARG A 122 -5.01 -13.89 6.63
C ARG A 122 -6.37 -13.98 5.90
N TYR A 123 -7.36 -14.66 6.48
CA TYR A 123 -8.70 -14.84 5.89
C TYR A 123 -9.64 -13.66 6.21
N LYS A 124 -10.31 -13.12 5.18
CA LYS A 124 -11.47 -12.24 5.36
C LYS A 124 -12.67 -13.08 5.84
N THR A 125 -13.13 -12.90 7.08
CA THR A 125 -14.46 -13.39 7.53
C THR A 125 -15.25 -12.26 8.20
N GLU A 126 -16.58 -12.29 8.08
CA GLU A 126 -17.53 -11.32 8.66
C GLU A 126 -17.69 -11.54 10.19
N GLY A 127 -17.75 -10.47 10.98
CA GLY A 127 -18.05 -10.53 12.43
C GLY A 127 -17.67 -9.26 13.20
N THR A 128 -18.17 -9.07 14.42
CA THR A 128 -17.70 -8.02 15.34
C THR A 128 -16.57 -8.61 16.19
N ILE A 129 -15.40 -7.95 16.23
CA ILE A 129 -14.33 -8.34 17.14
C ILE A 129 -14.57 -7.62 18.46
N GLU A 130 -14.98 -8.37 19.48
CA GLU A 130 -15.04 -7.89 20.85
C GLU A 130 -13.68 -8.11 21.51
N MET A 131 -13.02 -7.02 21.92
CA MET A 131 -11.81 -7.07 22.74
C MET A 131 -12.13 -6.54 24.13
N GLU A 132 -11.64 -7.24 25.14
CA GLU A 132 -11.77 -6.84 26.54
C GLU A 132 -10.37 -6.50 27.05
N ILE A 133 -10.15 -5.23 27.38
CA ILE A 133 -8.88 -4.75 27.92
C ILE A 133 -9.06 -4.60 29.43
N ASP A 134 -8.18 -5.23 30.21
CA ASP A 134 -8.18 -5.17 31.67
C ASP A 134 -7.31 -4.01 32.19
N LYS A 135 -7.62 -3.51 33.39
CA LYS A 135 -6.87 -2.50 34.14
C LYS A 135 -6.71 -1.15 33.47
N VAL A 136 -7.72 -0.72 32.71
CA VAL A 136 -7.62 0.44 31.83
C VAL A 136 -7.33 1.75 32.57
N SER A 137 -7.74 1.87 33.83
CA SER A 137 -7.41 3.03 34.65
C SER A 137 -5.91 3.22 34.94
N GLU A 138 -5.10 2.17 34.80
CA GLU A 138 -3.64 2.25 35.02
C GLU A 138 -2.90 2.92 33.86
N PHE A 139 -3.50 3.00 32.66
CA PHE A 139 -2.82 3.45 31.44
C PHE A 139 -3.62 4.38 30.52
N ALA A 140 -4.95 4.47 30.65
CA ALA A 140 -5.75 5.39 29.84
C ALA A 140 -5.53 6.85 30.30
N VAL A 141 -4.87 7.64 29.44
CA VAL A 141 -4.64 9.08 29.64
C VAL A 141 -5.83 9.91 29.14
N GLU A 142 -6.66 9.34 28.26
CA GLU A 142 -7.86 10.00 27.73
C GLU A 142 -9.05 9.80 28.67
N GLU A 143 -9.56 10.90 29.25
CA GLU A 143 -10.73 10.89 30.14
C GLU A 143 -11.97 10.27 29.48
N GLU A 144 -12.06 10.32 28.14
CA GLU A 144 -13.19 9.78 27.39
C GLU A 144 -13.25 8.24 27.39
N LEU A 145 -12.10 7.56 27.47
CA LEU A 145 -12.03 6.09 27.60
C LEU A 145 -12.41 5.61 29.00
N LEU A 146 -12.33 6.50 30.00
CA LEU A 146 -12.69 6.22 31.39
C LEU A 146 -14.10 6.72 31.75
N ASP A 147 -14.88 7.20 30.77
CA ASP A 147 -16.25 7.66 30.96
C ASP A 147 -17.23 6.47 30.86
N PRO A 148 -17.81 6.01 32.00
CA PRO A 148 -18.73 4.88 32.00
C PRO A 148 -20.04 5.18 31.24
N SER A 149 -20.36 6.46 31.01
CA SER A 149 -21.56 6.86 30.28
C SER A 149 -21.49 6.58 28.78
N LYS A 150 -20.28 6.36 28.25
CA LYS A 150 -20.03 6.01 26.83
C LYS A 150 -20.32 4.54 26.52
N GLY A 151 -20.51 3.70 27.53
CA GLY A 151 -20.93 2.29 27.37
C GLY A 151 -19.82 1.28 27.08
N PHE A 152 -18.57 1.73 26.87
CA PHE A 152 -17.43 0.85 26.60
C PHE A 152 -16.58 0.55 27.84
N TYR A 153 -16.65 1.37 28.90
CA TYR A 153 -15.86 1.18 30.13
C TYR A 153 -16.71 0.68 31.30
N ASN A 154 -16.37 -0.50 31.83
CA ASN A 154 -16.90 -1.03 33.08
C ASN A 154 -15.98 -0.62 34.25
N LYS A 155 -16.37 0.47 34.92
CA LYS A 155 -15.66 1.00 36.09
C LYS A 155 -15.54 0.03 37.27
N ASN A 156 -16.48 -0.91 37.43
CA ASN A 156 -16.48 -1.84 38.57
C ASN A 156 -15.43 -2.96 38.38
N GLU A 157 -15.13 -3.31 37.14
CA GLU A 157 -14.17 -4.36 36.78
C GLU A 157 -12.84 -3.77 36.29
N ASP A 158 -12.80 -2.45 36.11
CA ASP A 158 -11.73 -1.70 35.45
C ASP A 158 -11.38 -2.23 34.05
N LYS A 159 -12.42 -2.45 33.24
CA LYS A 159 -12.30 -3.05 31.91
C LYS A 159 -12.91 -2.18 30.83
N VAL A 160 -12.27 -2.09 29.67
CA VAL A 160 -12.91 -1.54 28.46
C VAL A 160 -13.27 -2.70 27.53
N LYS A 161 -14.56 -2.77 27.17
CA LYS A 161 -15.05 -3.58 26.06
C LYS A 161 -15.01 -2.74 24.79
N LEU A 162 -14.01 -3.01 23.95
CA LEU A 162 -13.94 -2.48 22.61
C LEU A 162 -14.68 -3.45 21.68
N ALA A 163 -15.94 -3.12 21.39
CA ALA A 163 -16.63 -3.74 20.26
C ALA A 163 -16.16 -3.02 18.99
N ILE A 164 -15.26 -3.66 18.24
CA ILE A 164 -14.96 -3.22 16.89
C ILE A 164 -16.04 -3.84 16.01
N ASP A 165 -17.08 -3.05 15.72
CA ASP A 165 -17.90 -3.33 14.56
C ASP A 165 -16.95 -3.35 13.37
N LEU A 166 -16.77 -4.52 12.75
CA LEU A 166 -16.25 -4.59 11.39
C LEU A 166 -17.36 -4.01 10.52
N ILE A 167 -17.50 -2.69 10.57
CA ILE A 167 -18.36 -1.94 9.67
C ILE A 167 -17.85 -2.35 8.30
N LEU A 168 -18.69 -3.13 7.64
CA LEU A 168 -18.76 -3.13 6.21
C LEU A 168 -18.67 -1.64 5.84
N ASP A 169 -17.55 -1.20 5.26
CA ASP A 169 -17.76 -0.65 3.93
C ASP A 169 -18.54 -1.77 3.28
N GLU A 170 -19.86 -1.60 3.23
CA GLU A 170 -20.66 -2.41 2.35
C GLU A 170 -19.80 -2.43 1.09
N PRO A 171 -19.47 -3.60 0.51
CA PRO A 171 -19.27 -3.51 -0.91
C PRO A 171 -20.56 -2.81 -1.31
N LYS A 172 -20.48 -1.58 -1.82
CA LYS A 172 -21.60 -0.98 -2.49
C LYS A 172 -21.87 -1.99 -3.59
N THR A 173 -22.70 -2.94 -3.20
CA THR A 173 -23.45 -3.93 -3.92
C THR A 173 -24.80 -3.26 -4.12
N GLU A 174 -24.81 -1.93 -4.32
CA GLU A 174 -25.18 -1.51 -5.66
C GLU A 174 -24.50 -2.49 -6.60
N LYS A 175 -25.28 -3.36 -7.22
CA LYS A 175 -24.88 -4.00 -8.45
C LYS A 175 -24.32 -2.89 -9.34
N PHE A 176 -23.04 -2.58 -9.24
CA PHE A 176 -22.35 -1.74 -10.17
C PHE A 176 -22.25 -2.65 -11.37
N ILE A 177 -23.32 -2.60 -12.15
CA ILE A 177 -23.22 -2.75 -13.57
C ILE A 177 -22.29 -1.59 -13.98
N SER A 178 -20.98 -1.72 -13.73
CA SER A 178 -20.01 -1.07 -14.58
C SER A 178 -20.38 -1.66 -15.93
N ASP A 179 -20.92 -0.83 -16.82
CA ASP A 179 -21.14 -1.26 -18.19
C ASP A 179 -19.83 -1.95 -18.62
N PRO A 180 -19.82 -3.27 -18.89
CA PRO A 180 -18.60 -3.96 -19.24
C PRO A 180 -17.95 -3.38 -20.51
N ASN A 181 -18.71 -2.57 -21.27
CA ASN A 181 -18.23 -1.80 -22.41
C ASN A 181 -17.67 -0.42 -22.05
N LYS A 182 -17.77 0.04 -20.80
CA LYS A 182 -17.22 1.32 -20.35
C LYS A 182 -15.70 1.22 -20.31
N SER A 183 -15.10 1.61 -21.43
CA SER A 183 -13.67 1.67 -21.68
C SER A 183 -13.04 2.99 -21.24
N ASN A 184 -13.81 3.94 -20.70
CA ASN A 184 -13.27 5.21 -20.23
C ASN A 184 -13.97 5.67 -18.95
N GLY A 185 -13.33 6.57 -18.21
CA GLY A 185 -13.93 7.22 -17.05
C GLY A 185 -13.04 8.30 -16.49
N THR A 186 -13.64 9.17 -15.69
CA THR A 186 -12.93 10.25 -14.99
C THR A 186 -12.81 9.91 -13.52
N LEU A 187 -11.59 9.95 -13.01
CA LEU A 187 -11.28 9.93 -11.59
C LEU A 187 -11.10 11.37 -11.11
N SER A 188 -11.51 11.66 -9.89
CA SER A 188 -11.32 12.97 -9.27
C SER A 188 -11.12 12.86 -7.77
N MET A 189 -10.30 13.74 -7.21
CA MET A 189 -10.18 13.91 -5.76
C MET A 189 -9.90 15.36 -5.40
N GLU A 190 -10.25 15.72 -4.17
CA GLU A 190 -9.84 16.98 -3.55
C GLU A 190 -8.81 16.65 -2.46
N ILE A 191 -7.68 17.34 -2.47
CA ILE A 191 -6.71 17.27 -1.37
C ILE A 191 -6.98 18.47 -0.48
N GLU A 192 -7.49 18.19 0.72
CA GLU A 192 -7.67 19.19 1.77
C GLU A 192 -6.38 19.39 2.56
N LYS A 193 -6.25 20.55 3.21
CA LYS A 193 -5.07 20.97 3.96
C LYS A 193 -3.78 20.83 3.14
N LEU A 194 -3.83 21.27 1.88
CA LEU A 194 -2.72 21.11 0.94
C LEU A 194 -1.42 21.74 1.45
N SER A 195 -1.52 22.87 2.15
CA SER A 195 -0.38 23.56 2.76
C SER A 195 0.27 22.76 3.88
N GLU A 196 -0.50 21.94 4.61
CA GLU A 196 -0.02 20.97 5.58
C GLU A 196 0.64 19.79 4.86
N PHE A 197 -0.06 19.20 3.89
CA PHE A 197 0.45 18.09 3.08
C PHE A 197 1.82 18.43 2.46
N ALA A 198 1.99 19.62 1.89
CA ALA A 198 3.28 20.08 1.33
C ALA A 198 4.45 20.09 2.33
N ARG A 199 4.16 20.18 3.64
CA ARG A 199 5.16 20.22 4.71
C ARG A 199 5.43 18.86 5.34
N GLU A 200 4.58 17.86 5.11
CA GLU A 200 4.74 16.50 5.62
C GLU A 200 6.01 15.80 5.11
N PHE A 201 6.32 14.64 5.70
CA PHE A 201 7.47 13.80 5.31
C PHE A 201 7.30 13.25 3.88
N ILE A 202 8.41 12.96 3.20
CA ILE A 202 8.41 12.56 1.77
C ILE A 202 7.59 11.28 1.51
N GLU A 203 7.42 10.43 2.51
CA GLU A 203 6.64 9.19 2.44
C GLU A 203 5.11 9.42 2.51
N SER A 204 4.67 10.64 2.82
CA SER A 204 3.26 10.97 2.89
C SER A 204 2.56 10.82 1.53
N GLU A 205 1.38 10.20 1.58
CA GLU A 205 0.52 9.98 0.43
C GLU A 205 -0.95 10.30 0.71
N ARG A 206 -1.69 10.54 -0.37
CA ARG A 206 -3.15 10.65 -0.39
C ARG A 206 -3.67 9.87 -1.60
N LYS A 207 -4.75 9.11 -1.43
CA LYS A 207 -5.36 8.30 -2.49
C LYS A 207 -6.84 8.63 -2.61
N SER A 208 -7.39 8.57 -3.82
CA SER A 208 -8.82 8.75 -4.05
C SER A 208 -9.64 7.51 -3.71
N GLU A 209 -10.96 7.69 -3.68
CA GLU A 209 -11.91 6.59 -3.83
C GLU A 209 -11.71 5.85 -5.16
N SER A 210 -12.14 4.59 -5.20
CA SER A 210 -12.05 3.75 -6.39
C SER A 210 -13.09 4.14 -7.44
N VAL A 211 -12.65 4.29 -8.68
CA VAL A 211 -13.53 4.34 -9.85
C VAL A 211 -13.36 3.06 -10.66
N TYR A 212 -14.46 2.34 -10.88
CA TYR A 212 -14.44 1.07 -11.59
C TYR A 212 -14.59 1.26 -13.11
N ILE A 213 -13.55 0.89 -13.86
CA ILE A 213 -13.52 0.92 -15.33
C ILE A 213 -13.06 -0.45 -15.81
N LYS A 214 -13.85 -1.08 -16.69
CA LYS A 214 -13.71 -2.52 -17.06
C LYS A 214 -13.59 -3.46 -15.83
N GLY A 215 -14.33 -3.16 -14.75
CA GLY A 215 -14.33 -3.98 -13.53
C GLY A 215 -13.02 -3.92 -12.72
N MET A 216 -12.11 -3.00 -13.03
CA MET A 216 -10.88 -2.76 -12.27
C MET A 216 -11.01 -1.49 -11.41
N PRO A 217 -10.52 -1.50 -10.15
CA PRO A 217 -10.54 -0.35 -9.24
C PRO A 217 -9.39 0.62 -9.55
N TRP A 218 -9.69 1.75 -10.17
CA TRP A 218 -8.70 2.79 -10.46
C TRP A 218 -8.77 3.91 -9.42
N LYS A 219 -7.61 4.41 -9.00
CA LYS A 219 -7.45 5.50 -8.03
C LYS A 219 -6.46 6.55 -8.52
N ILE A 220 -6.64 7.79 -8.07
CA ILE A 220 -5.57 8.78 -8.04
C ILE A 220 -4.69 8.50 -6.83
N TRP A 221 -3.38 8.56 -7.02
CA TRP A 221 -2.38 8.48 -5.97
C TRP A 221 -1.48 9.71 -6.02
N ALA A 222 -1.52 10.51 -4.97
CA ALA A 222 -0.71 11.70 -4.79
C ALA A 222 0.38 11.44 -3.74
N GLN A 223 1.62 11.79 -4.06
CA GLN A 223 2.77 11.61 -3.17
C GLN A 223 3.63 12.88 -3.13
N ILE A 224 4.42 13.02 -2.07
CA ILE A 224 5.47 14.03 -2.01
C ILE A 224 6.74 13.45 -2.64
N LYS A 225 7.37 14.20 -3.54
CA LYS A 225 8.61 13.80 -4.21
C LYS A 225 9.66 14.90 -4.08
N THR A 226 10.92 14.50 -4.00
CA THR A 226 12.08 15.41 -3.98
C THR A 226 13.09 14.92 -5.00
N LYS A 227 13.71 15.84 -5.73
CA LYS A 227 14.85 15.49 -6.59
C LYS A 227 16.09 15.26 -5.73
N ASN A 228 16.95 14.33 -6.14
CA ASN A 228 18.20 14.05 -5.42
C ASN A 228 19.01 15.33 -5.20
N GLY A 229 19.37 15.61 -3.94
CA GLY A 229 20.15 16.79 -3.57
C GLY A 229 19.37 18.11 -3.53
N SER A 230 18.05 18.10 -3.75
CA SER A 230 17.18 19.27 -3.63
C SER A 230 16.26 19.16 -2.42
N THR A 231 16.02 20.28 -1.75
CA THR A 231 15.00 20.41 -0.70
C THR A 231 13.62 20.78 -1.28
N GLU A 232 13.56 21.07 -2.58
CA GLU A 232 12.31 21.39 -3.26
C GLU A 232 11.39 20.16 -3.32
N LYS A 233 10.18 20.32 -2.79
CA LYS A 233 9.15 19.29 -2.80
C LYS A 233 8.22 19.47 -3.99
N TRP A 234 7.83 18.35 -4.57
CA TRP A 234 6.99 18.23 -5.75
C TRP A 234 5.79 17.34 -5.46
N LEU A 235 4.66 17.65 -6.10
CA LEU A 235 3.53 16.74 -6.15
C LEU A 235 3.81 15.66 -7.19
N GLY A 236 3.99 14.44 -6.72
CA GLY A 236 3.89 13.23 -7.53
C GLY A 236 2.42 12.89 -7.75
N PHE A 237 2.03 12.62 -8.99
CA PHE A 237 0.63 12.42 -9.38
C PHE A 237 0.51 11.19 -10.28
N PHE A 238 -0.14 10.14 -9.78
CA PHE A 238 -0.19 8.81 -10.38
C PHE A 238 -1.61 8.29 -10.53
N LEU A 239 -1.80 7.49 -11.57
CA LEU A 239 -2.92 6.58 -11.73
C LEU A 239 -2.51 5.23 -11.16
N LEU A 240 -3.32 4.66 -10.28
CA LEU A 240 -3.10 3.37 -9.63
C LEU A 240 -4.29 2.45 -9.92
N CYS A 241 -4.02 1.22 -10.34
CA CYS A 241 -5.00 0.13 -10.30
C CYS A 241 -4.81 -0.65 -9.00
N ASP A 242 -5.76 -0.49 -8.07
CA ASP A 242 -5.70 -1.01 -6.70
C ASP A 242 -6.34 -2.41 -6.61
N ASP A 243 -6.00 -3.30 -7.55
CA ASP A 243 -6.50 -4.67 -7.59
C ASP A 243 -5.42 -5.61 -7.03
N SER A 244 -5.70 -6.17 -5.85
CA SER A 244 -4.81 -7.11 -5.16
C SER A 244 -5.16 -8.58 -5.39
N GLU A 245 -6.30 -8.86 -6.05
CA GLU A 245 -6.91 -10.20 -6.08
C GLU A 245 -6.76 -10.88 -7.46
N LYS A 246 -6.80 -10.14 -8.57
CA LYS A 246 -6.69 -10.72 -9.91
C LYS A 246 -5.23 -10.92 -10.30
N GLU A 247 -4.86 -12.18 -10.52
CA GLU A 247 -3.49 -12.52 -10.94
C GLU A 247 -3.20 -12.26 -12.42
N LYS A 248 -4.22 -12.23 -13.28
CA LYS A 248 -4.08 -12.12 -14.73
C LYS A 248 -5.00 -11.04 -15.27
N TRP A 249 -4.44 -9.86 -15.50
CA TRP A 249 -5.10 -8.77 -16.20
C TRP A 249 -4.04 -7.91 -16.91
N SER A 250 -4.43 -7.29 -18.01
CA SER A 250 -3.59 -6.35 -18.73
C SER A 250 -4.47 -5.38 -19.50
N PHE A 251 -4.23 -4.08 -19.33
CA PHE A 251 -4.89 -3.04 -20.10
C PHE A 251 -3.86 -2.11 -20.70
N LYS A 252 -3.96 -1.92 -22.02
CA LYS A 252 -3.34 -0.77 -22.66
C LYS A 252 -4.21 0.44 -22.40
N SER A 253 -3.60 1.53 -21.96
CA SER A 253 -4.33 2.69 -21.48
C SER A 253 -3.73 3.99 -21.97
N SER A 254 -4.56 5.02 -22.03
CA SER A 254 -4.15 6.42 -22.23
C SER A 254 -4.87 7.27 -21.19
N ALA A 255 -4.21 8.29 -20.66
CA ALA A 255 -4.82 9.13 -19.64
C ALA A 255 -4.40 10.60 -19.73
N THR A 256 -5.31 11.48 -19.33
CA THR A 256 -5.08 12.91 -19.15
C THR A 256 -5.21 13.27 -17.67
N PHE A 257 -4.10 13.64 -17.05
CA PHE A 257 -4.00 14.16 -15.68
C PHE A 257 -4.24 15.65 -15.68
N ARG A 258 -5.00 16.14 -14.71
CA ARG A 258 -5.38 17.54 -14.58
C ARG A 258 -5.25 17.99 -13.14
N ILE A 259 -4.53 19.08 -12.92
CA ILE A 259 -4.79 19.93 -11.75
C ILE A 259 -5.85 20.92 -12.20
N VAL A 260 -7.05 20.74 -11.66
CA VAL A 260 -8.23 21.48 -12.12
C VAL A 260 -8.11 22.92 -11.66
N SER A 261 -8.27 23.85 -12.59
CA SER A 261 -8.24 25.26 -12.26
C SER A 261 -9.42 25.64 -11.37
N GLN A 262 -9.14 26.41 -10.33
CA GLN A 262 -10.13 26.93 -9.39
C GLN A 262 -10.42 28.42 -9.62
N LYS A 263 -9.76 29.03 -10.61
CA LYS A 263 -9.95 30.43 -10.99
C LYS A 263 -10.66 30.52 -12.34
N ASN A 264 -11.74 31.32 -12.40
CA ASN A 264 -12.50 31.48 -13.63
C ASN A 264 -11.61 32.05 -14.76
N GLY A 265 -11.62 31.39 -15.92
CA GLY A 265 -10.84 31.78 -17.09
C GLY A 265 -9.39 31.28 -17.10
N THR A 266 -8.96 30.48 -16.13
CA THR A 266 -7.66 29.80 -16.13
C THR A 266 -7.85 28.34 -16.57
N GLU A 267 -6.96 27.85 -17.43
CA GLU A 267 -6.99 26.45 -17.90
C GLU A 267 -6.41 25.48 -16.86
N ASP A 268 -6.81 24.21 -16.93
CA ASP A 268 -6.23 23.14 -16.12
C ASP A 268 -4.74 22.95 -16.46
N LEU A 269 -3.91 22.61 -15.46
CA LEU A 269 -2.57 22.12 -15.74
C LEU A 269 -2.64 20.65 -16.14
N ILE A 270 -2.14 20.33 -17.34
CA ILE A 270 -2.36 19.04 -17.97
C ILE A 270 -1.05 18.24 -18.11
N GLY A 271 -1.09 16.96 -17.74
CA GLY A 271 -0.10 15.96 -18.11
C GLY A 271 -0.79 14.79 -18.82
N LYS A 272 -0.13 14.15 -19.78
CA LYS A 272 -0.73 13.04 -20.54
C LYS A 272 0.25 11.90 -20.73
N PHE A 273 -0.29 10.69 -20.81
CA PHE A 273 0.39 9.56 -21.40
C PHE A 273 -0.52 8.86 -22.39
N ASN A 274 0.10 8.15 -23.33
CA ASN A 274 -0.59 7.26 -24.24
C ASN A 274 0.03 5.86 -24.13
N ASP A 275 -0.78 4.86 -24.42
CA ASP A 275 -0.36 3.49 -24.69
C ASP A 275 0.41 2.79 -23.55
N GLN A 276 0.18 3.17 -22.29
CA GLN A 276 0.82 2.52 -21.14
C GLN A 276 0.11 1.22 -20.79
N ILE A 277 0.90 0.18 -20.52
CA ILE A 277 0.40 -1.15 -20.14
C ILE A 277 0.33 -1.22 -18.62
N PHE A 278 -0.88 -1.41 -18.11
CA PHE A 278 -1.12 -1.70 -16.71
C PHE A 278 -1.40 -3.19 -16.54
N ASN A 279 -0.75 -3.80 -15.56
CA ASN A 279 -0.96 -5.18 -15.15
C ASN A 279 -0.56 -5.33 -13.67
N LYS A 280 -0.49 -6.56 -13.15
CA LYS A 280 -0.11 -6.83 -11.75
C LYS A 280 1.29 -6.30 -11.38
N GLU A 281 2.25 -6.37 -12.30
CA GLU A 281 3.64 -5.92 -12.09
C GLU A 281 3.77 -4.40 -12.28
N THR A 282 3.04 -3.84 -13.26
CA THR A 282 3.01 -2.40 -13.56
C THR A 282 1.64 -1.81 -13.25
N ASN A 283 1.24 -1.86 -11.98
CA ASN A 283 -0.11 -1.48 -11.56
C ASN A 283 -0.32 0.04 -11.40
N HIS A 284 0.73 0.85 -11.56
CA HIS A 284 0.64 2.30 -11.46
C HIS A 284 1.52 2.98 -12.51
N TRP A 285 1.13 4.20 -12.90
CA TRP A 285 1.93 5.07 -13.75
C TRP A 285 1.60 6.52 -13.46
N GLY A 286 2.59 7.40 -13.53
CA GLY A 286 2.38 8.83 -13.31
C GLY A 286 3.65 9.65 -13.39
N PHE A 287 3.56 10.86 -12.87
CA PHE A 287 4.65 11.82 -12.88
C PHE A 287 5.20 11.97 -11.47
N ASN A 288 6.48 11.67 -11.28
CA ASN A 288 7.16 11.95 -10.01
C ASN A 288 7.22 13.45 -9.70
N TYR A 289 7.29 14.31 -10.72
CA TYR A 289 7.49 15.75 -10.55
C TYR A 289 6.48 16.52 -11.41
N PHE A 290 5.18 16.42 -11.07
CA PHE A 290 4.10 17.03 -11.87
C PHE A 290 4.10 18.56 -11.77
N ILE A 291 4.14 19.08 -10.53
CA ILE A 291 4.25 20.51 -10.21
C ILE A 291 5.00 20.64 -8.88
N SER A 292 5.78 21.71 -8.69
CA SER A 292 6.38 21.99 -7.39
C SER A 292 5.30 22.44 -6.39
N PHE A 293 5.45 22.13 -5.10
CA PHE A 293 4.50 22.66 -4.11
C PHE A 293 4.59 24.18 -3.97
N ALA A 294 5.74 24.79 -4.27
CA ALA A 294 5.91 26.23 -4.27
C ALA A 294 5.03 26.91 -5.35
N GLU A 295 5.01 26.33 -6.55
CA GLU A 295 4.16 26.79 -7.65
C GLU A 295 2.68 26.44 -7.40
N LEU A 296 2.40 25.22 -6.93
CA LEU A 296 1.02 24.80 -6.67
C LEU A 296 0.32 25.66 -5.61
N LEU A 297 1.04 26.06 -4.56
CA LEU A 297 0.50 26.89 -3.48
C LEU A 297 0.48 28.40 -3.81
N ASP A 298 1.03 28.82 -4.95
CA ASP A 298 0.97 30.22 -5.38
C ASP A 298 -0.47 30.56 -5.85
N PRO A 299 -1.20 31.44 -5.13
CA PRO A 299 -2.58 31.77 -5.47
C PRO A 299 -2.74 32.43 -6.84
N ASN A 300 -1.65 32.97 -7.41
CA ASN A 300 -1.68 33.58 -8.74
C ASN A 300 -1.79 32.56 -9.86
N GLN A 301 -1.38 31.30 -9.63
CA GLN A 301 -1.46 30.22 -10.60
C GLN A 301 -2.90 29.74 -10.83
N GLY A 302 -3.80 29.97 -9.85
CA GLY A 302 -5.22 29.66 -9.98
C GLY A 302 -5.60 28.19 -9.75
N PHE A 303 -4.64 27.32 -9.40
CA PHE A 303 -4.88 25.90 -9.12
C PHE A 303 -5.29 25.61 -7.67
N TYR A 304 -4.85 26.45 -6.73
CA TYR A 304 -5.03 26.27 -5.30
C TYR A 304 -6.05 27.27 -4.74
N ASN A 305 -7.07 26.76 -4.04
CA ASN A 305 -7.99 27.57 -3.28
C ASN A 305 -7.38 27.83 -1.90
N LYS A 306 -6.83 29.02 -1.72
CA LYS A 306 -6.16 29.43 -0.49
C LYS A 306 -7.10 29.54 0.71
N ASP A 307 -8.36 29.91 0.48
CA ASP A 307 -9.32 30.13 1.56
C ASP A 307 -9.78 28.80 2.18
N GLU A 308 -9.89 27.76 1.35
CA GLU A 308 -10.26 26.41 1.80
C GLU A 308 -9.05 25.48 2.04
N ASP A 309 -7.84 25.91 1.68
CA ASP A 309 -6.61 25.12 1.65
C ASP A 309 -6.76 23.81 0.84
N LYS A 310 -7.26 23.94 -0.40
CA LYS A 310 -7.62 22.80 -1.26
C LYS A 310 -7.08 22.87 -2.68
N VAL A 311 -6.77 21.72 -3.25
CA VAL A 311 -6.56 21.50 -4.69
C VAL A 311 -7.44 20.38 -5.21
N LYS A 312 -7.88 20.48 -6.47
CA LYS A 312 -8.66 19.46 -7.16
C LYS A 312 -7.80 18.76 -8.21
N LEU A 313 -7.74 17.44 -8.15
CA LEU A 313 -7.04 16.59 -9.10
C LEU A 313 -8.05 15.77 -9.89
N ALA A 314 -7.81 15.57 -11.18
CA ALA A 314 -8.62 14.70 -12.02
C ALA A 314 -7.76 13.89 -13.00
N ILE A 315 -8.21 12.69 -13.35
CA ILE A 315 -7.63 11.86 -14.42
C ILE A 315 -8.75 11.37 -15.32
N ASP A 316 -8.69 11.71 -16.60
CA ASP A 316 -9.54 11.11 -17.62
C ASP A 316 -8.80 9.90 -18.20
N LEU A 317 -9.28 8.69 -17.87
CA LEU A 317 -8.69 7.41 -18.26
C LEU A 317 -9.45 6.78 -19.42
N ILE A 318 -8.70 6.22 -20.37
CA ILE A 318 -9.19 5.40 -21.48
C ILE A 318 -8.42 4.07 -21.46
N LEU A 319 -9.15 2.96 -21.45
CA LEU A 319 -8.65 1.58 -21.52
C LEU A 319 -8.99 0.98 -22.88
N ASP A 320 -7.96 0.76 -23.69
CA ASP A 320 -8.10 0.05 -24.94
C ASP A 320 -8.47 -1.42 -24.69
N GLU A 321 -9.06 -2.07 -25.69
CA GLU A 321 -9.11 -3.53 -25.71
C GLU A 321 -7.72 -4.08 -26.00
N PRO A 322 -7.30 -5.19 -25.35
CA PRO A 322 -6.08 -5.87 -25.76
C PRO A 322 -6.22 -6.22 -27.24
N LYS A 323 -5.24 -5.80 -28.07
CA LYS A 323 -5.16 -6.29 -29.45
C LYS A 323 -4.93 -7.79 -29.37
N THR A 324 -5.99 -8.59 -29.45
CA THR A 324 -5.85 -10.01 -29.77
C THR A 324 -5.27 -10.08 -31.17
N GLU A 325 -3.97 -10.36 -31.29
CA GLU A 325 -3.45 -10.91 -32.54
C GLU A 325 -4.21 -12.19 -32.80
N LYS A 326 -5.13 -12.16 -33.77
CA LYS A 326 -5.79 -13.36 -34.25
C LYS A 326 -4.71 -14.24 -34.89
N PHE A 327 -4.19 -15.19 -34.14
CA PHE A 327 -3.46 -16.31 -34.71
C PHE A 327 -4.45 -17.12 -35.56
N ILE A 328 -4.51 -16.81 -36.86
CA ILE A 328 -5.12 -17.72 -37.83
C ILE A 328 -4.15 -18.90 -37.93
N SER A 329 -4.42 -19.96 -37.19
CA SER A 329 -3.73 -21.23 -37.36
C SER A 329 -4.12 -21.79 -38.74
N ASP A 330 -3.19 -21.73 -39.69
CA ASP A 330 -3.28 -22.50 -40.94
C ASP A 330 -3.19 -24.00 -40.61
N PRO A 331 -4.26 -24.79 -40.83
CA PRO A 331 -4.30 -26.19 -40.43
C PRO A 331 -3.37 -27.10 -41.25
N ASN A 332 -2.63 -26.57 -42.24
CA ASN A 332 -1.73 -27.36 -43.09
C ASN A 332 -0.22 -27.24 -42.79
N LYS A 333 0.19 -26.57 -41.70
CA LYS A 333 1.59 -26.59 -41.26
C LYS A 333 1.79 -27.54 -40.08
N SER A 334 1.98 -28.83 -40.39
CA SER A 334 2.52 -29.80 -39.44
C SER A 334 4.00 -29.49 -39.14
N ASN A 335 4.31 -29.34 -37.86
CA ASN A 335 5.63 -29.26 -37.22
C ASN A 335 6.44 -27.96 -37.39
N GLY A 336 6.01 -26.92 -36.67
CA GLY A 336 6.86 -25.79 -36.27
C GLY A 336 7.29 -25.93 -34.80
N THR A 337 8.49 -26.45 -34.59
CA THR A 337 9.19 -26.45 -33.30
C THR A 337 9.49 -25.01 -32.86
N LEU A 338 9.33 -24.75 -31.55
CA LEU A 338 9.69 -23.54 -30.81
C LEU A 338 10.85 -22.76 -31.45
N SER A 339 10.52 -21.66 -32.10
CA SER A 339 11.49 -20.72 -32.70
C SER A 339 11.26 -19.28 -32.21
N MET A 340 10.65 -19.12 -31.04
CA MET A 340 10.46 -17.82 -30.38
C MET A 340 11.21 -17.67 -29.04
N GLU A 341 11.87 -18.73 -28.54
CA GLU A 341 12.63 -18.66 -27.29
C GLU A 341 14.12 -18.28 -27.47
N ILE A 342 14.70 -18.43 -28.67
CA ILE A 342 16.15 -18.29 -28.86
C ILE A 342 16.60 -16.83 -29.10
N GLU A 343 15.79 -15.98 -29.74
CA GLU A 343 16.19 -14.57 -29.96
C GLU A 343 16.11 -13.73 -28.67
N LYS A 344 15.13 -13.97 -27.81
CA LYS A 344 14.96 -13.23 -26.53
C LYS A 344 15.98 -13.60 -25.46
N LEU A 345 16.50 -14.84 -25.48
CA LEU A 345 17.60 -15.26 -24.61
C LEU A 345 18.93 -14.56 -24.99
N SER A 346 19.10 -14.13 -26.25
CA SER A 346 20.32 -13.46 -26.71
C SER A 346 20.41 -11.98 -26.30
N GLU A 347 19.27 -11.31 -26.16
CA GLU A 347 19.20 -9.94 -25.62
C GLU A 347 19.40 -9.94 -24.10
N PHE A 348 18.79 -10.89 -23.38
CA PHE A 348 18.92 -11.00 -21.92
C PHE A 348 20.35 -11.35 -21.46
N ALA A 349 21.09 -12.13 -22.26
CA ALA A 349 22.49 -12.46 -21.96
C ALA A 349 23.48 -11.29 -22.22
N ARG A 350 23.09 -10.27 -22.99
CA ARG A 350 23.95 -9.10 -23.27
C ARG A 350 23.91 -8.05 -22.15
N GLU A 351 22.82 -7.96 -21.39
CA GLU A 351 22.73 -7.00 -20.27
C GLU A 351 23.46 -7.47 -19.01
N ILE A 352 23.68 -8.78 -18.82
CA ILE A 352 24.33 -9.32 -17.61
C ILE A 352 25.87 -9.18 -17.63
N ILE A 353 26.49 -8.88 -18.78
CA ILE A 353 27.96 -8.85 -18.91
C ILE A 353 28.55 -7.42 -18.76
N TRP A 354 27.74 -6.36 -18.66
CA TRP A 354 28.23 -4.97 -18.55
C TRP A 354 27.46 -4.07 -17.55
N SER A 355 27.00 -4.63 -16.44
CA SER A 355 26.57 -3.91 -15.22
C SER A 355 27.01 -4.70 -14.00
#